data_AF-A0A5M4D610-F1
#
_entry.id   AF-A0A5M4D610-F1
#
_cell.length_a   1.000
_cell.length_b   1.000
_cell.length_c   1.000
_cell.angle_alpha   90.00
_cell.angle_beta   90.00
_cell.angle_gamma   90.00
#
_symmetry.space_group_name_H-M   'P 1'
#
loop_
_entity.id
_entity.type
_entity.pdbx_description
1 polymer ?
#
loop_
_entity_poly.entity_id
_entity_poly.type
_entity_poly.pdbx_seq_one_letter_code
_entity_poly.pdbx_strand_id
1 'polypeptide(L)'
;MDELDRALLDAWSRLGRRVRADRVEAAVRAARRSTPTLTRPPRAWCLCVRASDTRLDALAALASERDCKRGLPHALTLYTPAIRTLVAPVNIPWPGIRATRAAARLGRHPESLRNWLDKGLVHVRYDPPSIHSSRGKRVPVLWTPSPLDPNANIGRPPHAVWGTIWQYHHTRIPDTLTLTADRFPRTRADPRDAAGARPRHCGWLFQCPGRPIGARRGSPPTSDRANDAILPSPLGADARSTQRVETDEAPRCSRLVSRLYCPLPVTTLAHLLADDPLLPFPSPAPQSRPDAPCRIPDAFLCHHCHRIRYFTLDREGWNHFVTHISAGLLFGHEVPRPASLPHIRRRRYTPRTRLSPRRDQVERLLLQGLTYNQIADSLGLAYSTVHAHIKRLYKFYNVHSRRQLAALNELPSTHPSPRAGESGRVLEAG
;
A
#
# COMPACT_ATOMS: atom_id res chain seq x y z
N MET A 1 -20.69 -18.23 5.67
CA MET A 1 -20.53 -16.84 6.15
C MET A 1 -19.40 -16.85 7.16
N ASP A 2 -18.32 -16.13 6.90
CA ASP A 2 -17.14 -16.16 7.77
C ASP A 2 -17.37 -15.37 9.08
N GLU A 3 -16.39 -15.35 10.01
CA GLU A 3 -16.47 -14.58 11.27
C GLU A 3 -16.58 -13.06 11.01
N LEU A 4 -15.99 -12.59 9.91
CA LEU A 4 -15.93 -11.18 9.53
C LEU A 4 -17.28 -10.68 8.98
N ASP A 5 -17.90 -11.46 8.10
CA ASP A 5 -19.23 -11.23 7.55
C ASP A 5 -20.26 -11.12 8.67
N ARG A 6 -20.22 -12.06 9.63
CA ARG A 6 -21.09 -12.03 10.81
C ARG A 6 -20.87 -10.77 11.63
N ALA A 7 -19.62 -10.40 11.92
CA ALA A 7 -19.31 -9.18 12.67
C ALA A 7 -19.82 -7.91 11.96
N LEU A 8 -19.74 -7.84 10.63
CA LEU A 8 -20.26 -6.73 9.83
C LEU A 8 -21.80 -6.69 9.84
N LEU A 9 -22.46 -7.84 9.64
CA LEU A 9 -23.91 -7.94 9.61
C LEU A 9 -24.54 -7.71 10.98
N ASP A 10 -23.93 -8.19 12.07
CA ASP A 10 -24.39 -7.93 13.43
C ASP A 10 -24.23 -6.44 13.79
N ALA A 11 -23.11 -5.84 13.42
CA ALA A 11 -22.91 -4.39 13.60
C ALA A 11 -23.97 -3.59 12.83
N TRP A 12 -24.24 -3.96 11.57
CA TRP A 12 -25.30 -3.33 10.80
C TRP A 12 -26.70 -3.58 11.36
N SER A 13 -27.01 -4.78 11.86
CA SER A 13 -28.33 -5.09 12.41
C SER A 13 -28.65 -4.26 13.66
N ARG A 14 -27.63 -3.99 14.49
CA ARG A 14 -27.75 -3.12 15.67
C ARG A 14 -27.92 -1.65 15.30
N LEU A 15 -27.15 -1.16 14.32
CA LEU A 15 -27.10 0.28 13.99
C LEU A 15 -28.09 0.68 12.91
N GLY A 16 -28.44 -0.22 12.01
CA GLY A 16 -29.26 0.04 10.81
C GLY A 16 -30.63 0.57 11.18
N ARG A 17 -31.25 0.11 12.27
CA ARG A 17 -32.51 0.68 12.77
C ARG A 17 -32.37 2.15 13.13
N ARG A 18 -31.30 2.51 13.86
CA ARG A 18 -31.00 3.89 14.24
C ARG A 18 -30.68 4.75 13.02
N VAL A 19 -29.85 4.26 12.10
CA VAL A 19 -29.49 4.98 10.87
C VAL A 19 -30.72 5.21 9.99
N ARG A 20 -31.67 4.27 9.91
CA ARG A 20 -32.92 4.46 9.16
C ARG A 20 -33.87 5.46 9.83
N ALA A 21 -33.92 5.48 11.16
CA ALA A 21 -34.80 6.38 11.92
C ALA A 21 -34.25 7.82 12.03
N ASP A 22 -32.93 7.99 12.11
CA ASP A 22 -32.27 9.28 12.31
C ASP A 22 -31.66 9.80 10.99
N ARG A 23 -32.34 10.77 10.37
CA ARG A 23 -31.90 11.39 9.12
C ARG A 23 -30.55 12.12 9.24
N VAL A 24 -30.23 12.67 10.41
CA VAL A 24 -28.96 13.39 10.63
C VAL A 24 -27.82 12.38 10.65
N GLU A 25 -27.97 11.28 11.39
CA GLU A 25 -26.99 10.20 11.43
C GLU A 25 -26.77 9.57 10.04
N ALA A 26 -27.85 9.34 9.29
CA ALA A 26 -27.77 8.86 7.91
C ALA A 26 -27.00 9.83 7.01
N ALA A 27 -27.26 11.13 7.11
CA ALA A 27 -26.57 12.16 6.34
C ALA A 27 -25.09 12.25 6.70
N VAL A 28 -24.73 12.18 7.99
CA VAL A 28 -23.33 12.17 8.45
C VAL A 28 -22.58 10.96 7.89
N ARG A 29 -23.18 9.76 7.91
CA ARG A 29 -22.58 8.55 7.34
C ARG A 29 -22.46 8.62 5.82
N ALA A 30 -23.48 9.14 5.13
CA ALA A 30 -23.44 9.37 3.69
C ALA A 30 -22.34 10.37 3.30
N ALA A 31 -22.18 11.46 4.06
CA ALA A 31 -21.15 12.47 3.81
C ALA A 31 -19.73 11.88 3.87
N ARG A 32 -19.52 10.79 4.63
CA ARG A 32 -18.22 10.09 4.66
C ARG A 32 -17.80 9.55 3.31
N ARG A 33 -18.74 9.25 2.41
CA ARG A 33 -18.43 8.74 1.06
C ARG A 33 -17.62 9.72 0.22
N SER A 34 -17.75 11.01 0.52
CA SER A 34 -16.96 12.08 -0.11
C SER A 34 -15.58 12.28 0.53
N THR A 35 -15.26 11.58 1.63
CA THR A 35 -13.97 11.75 2.31
C THR A 35 -12.82 11.19 1.48
N PRO A 36 -11.58 11.69 1.69
CA PRO A 36 -10.38 11.12 1.07
C PRO A 36 -10.14 9.64 1.36
N THR A 37 -10.78 9.09 2.40
CA THR A 37 -10.68 7.67 2.72
C THR A 37 -11.43 6.84 1.68
N LEU A 38 -12.68 7.18 1.35
CA LEU A 38 -13.51 6.41 0.41
C LEU A 38 -13.31 6.78 -1.05
N THR A 39 -12.93 8.02 -1.33
CA THR A 39 -12.65 8.49 -2.70
C THR A 39 -11.31 8.00 -3.25
N ARG A 40 -10.48 7.35 -2.41
CA ARG A 40 -9.16 6.86 -2.79
C ARG A 40 -9.10 5.33 -2.71
N PRO A 41 -8.91 4.63 -3.83
CA PRO A 41 -8.96 3.19 -3.83
C PRO A 41 -7.79 2.57 -3.03
N PRO A 42 -8.07 1.56 -2.17
CA PRO A 42 -7.06 0.72 -1.56
C PRO A 42 -6.22 0.00 -2.61
N ARG A 43 -4.89 -0.01 -2.45
CA ARG A 43 -3.99 -0.78 -3.32
C ARG A 43 -4.38 -2.26 -3.41
N ALA A 44 -4.87 -2.84 -2.33
CA ALA A 44 -5.30 -4.25 -2.29
C ALA A 44 -6.40 -4.57 -3.31
N TRP A 45 -7.14 -3.55 -3.75
CA TRP A 45 -8.26 -3.64 -4.69
C TRP A 45 -7.95 -3.09 -6.07
N CYS A 46 -6.69 -2.76 -6.32
CA CYS A 46 -6.23 -2.34 -7.63
C CYS A 46 -5.52 -3.51 -8.33
N LEU A 47 -5.86 -3.72 -9.60
CA LEU A 47 -4.99 -4.40 -10.54
C LEU A 47 -3.73 -3.58 -10.75
N CYS A 48 -2.63 -4.24 -11.08
CA CYS A 48 -1.34 -3.59 -11.27
C CYS A 48 -0.58 -4.31 -12.37
N VAL A 49 -0.06 -3.56 -13.33
CA VAL A 49 0.91 -4.06 -14.33
C VAL A 49 2.25 -3.38 -14.07
N ARG A 50 3.33 -4.14 -14.04
CA ARG A 50 4.70 -3.64 -13.85
C ARG A 50 5.37 -3.45 -15.18
N ALA A 51 6.08 -2.33 -15.35
CA ALA A 51 6.85 -2.07 -16.56
C ALA A 51 7.94 -3.12 -16.78
N SER A 52 8.59 -3.58 -15.71
CA SER A 52 9.62 -4.63 -15.76
C SER A 52 9.07 -6.06 -15.68
N ASP A 53 7.80 -6.31 -16.01
CA ASP A 53 7.30 -7.68 -16.10
C ASP A 53 7.85 -8.37 -17.35
N THR A 54 8.63 -9.43 -17.17
CA THR A 54 9.36 -10.10 -18.27
C THR A 54 8.43 -10.86 -19.22
N ARG A 55 7.14 -11.00 -18.89
CA ARG A 55 6.15 -11.64 -19.76
C ARG A 55 5.56 -10.66 -20.77
N LEU A 56 5.76 -9.35 -20.60
CA LEU A 56 5.19 -8.32 -21.48
C LEU A 56 5.59 -8.52 -22.93
N ASP A 57 6.87 -8.81 -23.18
CA ASP A 57 7.41 -8.88 -24.55
C ASP A 57 6.78 -10.01 -25.38
N ALA A 58 6.26 -11.04 -24.72
CA ALA A 58 5.56 -12.17 -25.36
C ALA A 58 4.03 -12.00 -25.40
N LEU A 59 3.46 -11.16 -24.53
CA LEU A 59 2.00 -11.02 -24.36
C LEU A 59 1.43 -9.74 -24.96
N ALA A 60 2.25 -8.71 -25.15
CA ALA A 60 1.82 -7.43 -25.68
C ALA A 60 1.96 -7.39 -27.20
N ALA A 61 1.04 -6.68 -27.86
CA ALA A 61 1.25 -6.20 -29.21
C ALA A 61 2.26 -5.03 -29.15
N LEU A 62 3.49 -5.28 -29.62
CA LEU A 62 4.55 -4.28 -29.63
C LEU A 62 4.49 -3.45 -30.91
N ALA A 63 4.63 -2.13 -30.79
CA ALA A 63 4.75 -1.27 -31.98
C ALA A 63 6.05 -1.52 -32.75
N SER A 64 7.12 -1.93 -32.06
CA SER A 64 8.42 -2.26 -32.66
C SER A 64 9.15 -3.32 -31.81
N GLU A 65 9.22 -4.56 -32.31
CA GLU A 65 10.01 -5.61 -31.67
C GLU A 65 11.51 -5.28 -31.63
N ARG A 66 12.00 -4.61 -32.68
CA ARG A 66 13.41 -4.23 -32.83
C ARG A 66 13.83 -3.30 -31.68
N ASP A 67 13.01 -2.30 -31.39
CA ASP A 67 13.31 -1.33 -30.33
C ASP A 67 13.23 -1.98 -28.95
N CYS A 68 12.25 -2.86 -28.73
CA CYS A 68 12.18 -3.68 -27.53
C CYS A 68 13.46 -4.50 -27.31
N LYS A 69 13.91 -5.25 -28.33
CA LYS A 69 15.15 -6.07 -28.29
C LYS A 69 16.41 -5.23 -28.04
N ARG A 70 16.44 -3.99 -28.53
CA ARG A 70 17.56 -3.05 -28.35
C ARG A 70 17.50 -2.28 -27.03
N GLY A 71 16.45 -2.45 -26.23
CA GLY A 71 16.28 -1.69 -24.98
C GLY A 71 15.93 -0.22 -25.22
N LEU A 72 15.32 0.12 -26.37
CA LEU A 72 14.90 1.47 -26.72
C LEU A 72 13.45 1.73 -26.29
N PRO A 73 13.03 3.01 -26.15
CA PRO A 73 11.63 3.35 -25.92
C PRO A 73 10.72 2.78 -27.00
N HIS A 74 9.58 2.22 -26.62
CA HIS A 74 8.59 1.67 -27.55
C HIS A 74 7.19 1.67 -26.94
N ALA A 75 6.17 1.75 -27.78
CA ALA A 75 4.79 1.57 -27.38
C ALA A 75 4.41 0.08 -27.32
N LEU A 76 3.52 -0.25 -26.39
CA LEU A 76 2.90 -1.57 -26.31
C LEU A 76 1.41 -1.47 -26.02
N THR A 77 0.66 -2.45 -26.52
CA THR A 77 -0.76 -2.62 -26.24
C THR A 77 -1.03 -3.99 -25.65
N LEU A 78 -1.72 -4.03 -24.53
CA LEU A 78 -2.20 -5.24 -23.87
C LEU A 78 -3.72 -5.32 -23.99
N TYR A 79 -4.19 -6.44 -24.53
CA TYR A 79 -5.61 -6.80 -24.54
C TYR A 79 -5.99 -7.56 -23.28
N THR A 80 -7.29 -7.66 -23.00
CA THR A 80 -7.81 -8.29 -21.77
C THR A 80 -7.19 -9.66 -21.44
N PRO A 81 -7.05 -10.63 -22.37
CA PRO A 81 -6.43 -11.93 -22.04
C PRO A 81 -4.99 -11.82 -21.52
N ALA A 82 -4.20 -10.92 -22.10
CA ALA A 82 -2.84 -10.64 -21.66
C ALA A 82 -2.83 -9.97 -20.28
N ILE A 83 -3.72 -8.99 -20.05
CA ILE A 83 -3.86 -8.33 -18.74
C ILE A 83 -4.24 -9.35 -17.66
N ARG A 84 -5.25 -10.20 -17.92
CA ARG A 84 -5.68 -11.29 -17.02
C ARG A 84 -4.49 -12.19 -16.65
N THR A 85 -3.71 -12.60 -17.64
CA THR A 85 -2.51 -13.44 -17.44
C THR A 85 -1.43 -12.75 -16.59
N LEU A 86 -1.18 -11.46 -16.83
CA LEU A 86 -0.16 -10.69 -16.11
C LEU A 86 -0.51 -10.45 -14.65
N VAL A 87 -1.79 -10.22 -14.36
CA VAL A 87 -2.28 -9.87 -13.02
C VAL A 87 -2.83 -11.06 -12.21
N ALA A 88 -3.00 -12.22 -12.85
CA ALA A 88 -3.43 -13.43 -12.18
C ALA A 88 -2.48 -13.84 -11.05
N PRO A 89 -3.02 -14.36 -9.93
CA PRO A 89 -2.21 -14.94 -8.89
C PRO A 89 -1.43 -16.14 -9.42
N VAL A 90 -0.19 -16.31 -8.96
CA VAL A 90 0.68 -17.42 -9.39
C VAL A 90 0.83 -18.43 -8.26
N ASN A 91 0.35 -19.64 -8.52
CA ASN A 91 0.54 -20.79 -7.64
C ASN A 91 1.78 -21.58 -8.05
N ILE A 92 2.62 -21.92 -7.07
CA ILE A 92 3.77 -22.80 -7.27
C ILE A 92 3.57 -24.04 -6.39
N PRO A 93 2.96 -25.11 -6.93
CA PRO A 93 2.56 -26.27 -6.15
C PRO A 93 3.76 -27.07 -5.66
N TRP A 94 3.57 -27.85 -4.59
CA TRP A 94 4.49 -28.93 -4.19
C TRP A 94 4.51 -30.02 -5.29
N PRO A 95 5.66 -30.65 -5.64
CA PRO A 95 7.00 -30.56 -5.02
C PRO A 95 7.85 -29.35 -5.41
N GLY A 96 7.26 -28.39 -6.13
CA GLY A 96 7.90 -27.17 -6.59
C GLY A 96 8.37 -27.21 -8.04
N ILE A 97 8.88 -26.07 -8.51
CA ILE A 97 9.47 -25.92 -9.85
C ILE A 97 10.80 -25.17 -9.74
N ARG A 98 11.69 -25.33 -10.74
CA ARG A 98 12.97 -24.60 -10.76
C ARG A 98 12.75 -23.10 -10.60
N ALA A 99 13.64 -22.45 -9.86
CA ALA A 99 13.57 -21.00 -9.61
C ALA A 99 13.49 -20.17 -10.91
N THR A 100 14.17 -20.58 -11.98
CA THR A 100 14.10 -19.92 -13.30
C THR A 100 12.70 -20.00 -13.91
N ARG A 101 12.05 -21.17 -13.86
CA ARG A 101 10.67 -21.37 -14.33
C ARG A 101 9.65 -20.63 -13.47
N ALA A 102 9.86 -20.62 -12.14
CA ALA A 102 9.05 -19.81 -11.23
C ALA A 102 9.16 -18.31 -11.55
N ALA A 103 10.37 -17.81 -11.79
CA ALA A 103 10.62 -16.42 -12.16
C ALA A 103 9.91 -16.05 -13.47
N ALA A 104 10.00 -16.91 -14.48
CA ALA A 104 9.29 -16.74 -15.75
C ALA A 104 7.76 -16.68 -15.56
N ARG A 105 7.17 -17.60 -14.78
CA ARG A 105 5.73 -17.57 -14.46
C ARG A 105 5.30 -16.29 -13.75
N LEU A 106 6.14 -15.79 -12.85
CA LEU A 106 5.89 -14.56 -12.08
C LEU A 106 6.17 -13.27 -12.87
N GLY A 107 6.78 -13.36 -14.05
CA GLY A 107 7.24 -12.18 -14.78
C GLY A 107 8.33 -11.41 -14.04
N ARG A 108 9.26 -12.13 -13.41
CA ARG A 108 10.30 -11.58 -12.54
C ARG A 108 11.67 -12.04 -13.02
N HIS A 109 12.68 -11.21 -12.77
CA HIS A 109 14.06 -11.65 -12.90
C HIS A 109 14.38 -12.69 -11.80
N PRO A 110 15.12 -13.78 -12.08
CA PRO A 110 15.42 -14.82 -11.09
C PRO A 110 16.06 -14.29 -9.80
N GLU A 111 16.89 -13.25 -9.89
CA GLU A 111 17.52 -12.63 -8.72
C GLU A 111 16.51 -11.97 -7.76
N SER A 112 15.37 -11.49 -8.27
CA SER A 112 14.32 -10.93 -7.42
C SER A 112 13.73 -11.98 -6.46
N LEU A 113 13.78 -13.27 -6.84
CA LEU A 113 13.29 -14.36 -5.99
C LEU A 113 14.22 -14.64 -4.81
N ARG A 114 15.53 -14.33 -4.89
CA ARG A 114 16.44 -14.48 -3.75
C ARG A 114 15.97 -13.65 -2.56
N ASN A 115 15.61 -12.38 -2.80
CA ASN A 115 15.03 -11.50 -1.78
C ASN A 115 13.69 -12.03 -1.21
N TRP A 116 12.96 -12.87 -1.96
CA TRP A 116 11.72 -13.47 -1.48
C TRP A 116 12.00 -14.69 -0.59
N LEU A 117 13.06 -15.44 -0.89
CA LEU A 117 13.58 -16.52 -0.04
C LEU A 117 14.06 -15.96 1.30
N ASP A 118 14.86 -14.89 1.28
CA ASP A 118 15.36 -14.24 2.50
C ASP A 118 14.23 -13.72 3.41
N LYS A 119 13.07 -13.42 2.81
CA LYS A 119 11.86 -12.95 3.50
C LYS A 119 10.89 -14.07 3.89
N GLY A 120 11.27 -15.33 3.66
CA GLY A 120 10.47 -16.52 3.96
C GLY A 120 9.15 -16.59 3.22
N LEU A 121 9.03 -15.97 2.04
CA LEU A 121 7.78 -16.00 1.27
C LEU A 121 7.64 -17.26 0.42
N VAL A 122 8.77 -17.80 -0.03
CA VAL A 122 8.84 -18.98 -0.88
C VAL A 122 9.71 -20.00 -0.17
N HIS A 123 9.30 -21.26 -0.22
CA HIS A 123 10.11 -22.35 0.30
C HIS A 123 11.05 -22.85 -0.79
N VAL A 124 12.28 -23.16 -0.42
CA VAL A 124 13.29 -23.69 -1.34
C VAL A 124 13.73 -25.09 -0.89
N ARG A 125 13.81 -25.99 -1.86
CA ARG A 125 14.52 -27.27 -1.76
C ARG A 125 15.64 -27.27 -2.80
N TYR A 126 16.76 -27.89 -2.47
CA TYR A 126 17.91 -27.98 -3.37
C TYR A 126 18.04 -29.41 -3.90
N ASP A 127 17.64 -29.59 -5.15
CA ASP A 127 17.70 -30.87 -5.82
C ASP A 127 19.08 -31.10 -6.43
N PRO A 128 19.58 -32.35 -6.47
CA PRO A 128 20.76 -32.67 -7.25
C PRO A 128 20.54 -32.33 -8.73
N PRO A 129 21.58 -31.86 -9.44
CA PRO A 129 21.44 -31.37 -10.80
C PRO A 129 21.10 -32.49 -11.80
N SER A 130 21.38 -33.76 -11.46
CA SER A 130 21.04 -34.95 -12.25
C SER A 130 19.54 -35.12 -12.48
N ILE A 131 18.70 -34.85 -11.47
CA ILE A 131 17.22 -34.86 -11.60
C ILE A 131 16.75 -33.86 -12.66
N HIS A 132 17.56 -32.82 -12.87
CA HIS A 132 17.24 -31.68 -13.70
C HIS A 132 18.04 -31.66 -15.01
N SER A 133 18.67 -32.78 -15.39
CA SER A 133 19.53 -32.90 -16.58
C SER A 133 20.54 -31.75 -16.70
N SER A 134 21.01 -31.26 -15.55
CA SER A 134 21.93 -30.13 -15.44
C SER A 134 23.25 -30.64 -14.87
N ARG A 135 24.36 -29.94 -15.10
CA ARG A 135 25.65 -30.21 -14.45
C ARG A 135 25.95 -29.13 -13.41
N GLY A 136 26.71 -29.48 -12.36
CA GLY A 136 27.25 -28.50 -11.40
C GLY A 136 26.51 -28.41 -10.06
N LYS A 137 26.17 -27.19 -9.63
CA LYS A 137 25.60 -26.92 -8.30
C LYS A 137 24.16 -27.43 -8.19
N ARG A 138 23.71 -27.68 -6.96
CA ARG A 138 22.32 -28.05 -6.67
C ARG A 138 21.34 -27.00 -7.21
N VAL A 139 20.22 -27.48 -7.77
CA VAL A 139 19.22 -26.65 -8.44
C VAL A 139 18.17 -26.22 -7.42
N PRO A 140 17.92 -24.90 -7.24
CA PRO A 140 16.87 -24.42 -6.36
C PRO A 140 15.49 -24.70 -6.97
N VAL A 141 14.71 -25.50 -6.27
CA VAL A 141 13.30 -25.81 -6.56
C VAL A 141 12.43 -25.10 -5.54
N LEU A 142 11.51 -24.29 -6.06
CA LEU A 142 10.69 -23.37 -5.29
C LEU A 142 9.25 -23.88 -5.22
N TRP A 143 8.60 -23.70 -4.08
CA TRP A 143 7.16 -23.92 -3.92
C TRP A 143 6.56 -22.91 -2.93
N THR A 144 5.26 -22.69 -3.01
CA THR A 144 4.53 -21.80 -2.10
C THR A 144 3.26 -22.46 -1.57
N PRO A 145 2.96 -22.33 -0.27
CA PRO A 145 1.71 -22.83 0.30
C PRO A 145 0.50 -21.97 -0.10
N SER A 146 0.74 -20.73 -0.56
CA SER A 146 -0.30 -19.80 -0.96
C SER A 146 0.03 -19.12 -2.30
N PRO A 147 -1.00 -18.60 -3.00
CA PRO A 147 -0.80 -17.86 -4.23
C PRO A 147 0.01 -16.58 -4.03
N LEU A 148 0.90 -16.29 -4.98
CA LEU A 148 1.71 -15.08 -5.01
C LEU A 148 1.06 -14.01 -5.87
N ASP A 149 1.16 -12.74 -5.46
CA ASP A 149 0.83 -11.59 -6.33
C ASP A 149 2.08 -11.23 -7.14
N PRO A 150 2.15 -11.54 -8.45
CA PRO A 150 3.32 -11.24 -9.26
C PRO A 150 3.62 -9.73 -9.33
N ASN A 151 2.65 -8.87 -9.03
CA ASN A 151 2.75 -7.42 -9.14
C ASN A 151 3.03 -6.69 -7.82
N ALA A 152 2.93 -7.38 -6.68
CA ALA A 152 3.36 -6.88 -5.38
C ALA A 152 4.89 -6.70 -5.32
N ASN A 153 5.39 -5.71 -4.58
CA ASN A 153 6.84 -5.45 -4.46
C ASN A 153 7.64 -6.69 -4.05
N ILE A 154 7.09 -7.44 -3.10
CA ILE A 154 7.72 -8.63 -2.52
C ILE A 154 6.92 -9.89 -2.80
N GLY A 155 6.03 -9.92 -3.81
CA GLY A 155 5.21 -11.10 -4.12
C GLY A 155 4.11 -11.43 -3.10
N ARG A 156 4.10 -10.76 -1.93
CA ARG A 156 3.13 -11.03 -0.87
C ARG A 156 1.73 -10.64 -1.31
N PRO A 157 0.74 -11.52 -1.08
CA PRO A 157 -0.65 -11.16 -1.25
C PRO A 157 -1.03 -10.00 -0.31
N PRO A 158 -2.08 -9.23 -0.65
CA PRO A 158 -2.75 -8.38 0.31
C PRO A 158 -3.08 -9.14 1.61
N HIS A 159 -3.13 -8.42 2.73
CA HIS A 159 -3.57 -9.04 3.99
C HIS A 159 -4.98 -9.61 3.81
N ALA A 160 -5.25 -10.80 4.34
CA ALA A 160 -6.49 -11.57 4.10
C ALA A 160 -7.78 -10.74 4.34
N VAL A 161 -7.77 -9.84 5.33
CA VAL A 161 -8.88 -8.92 5.60
C VAL A 161 -9.24 -8.02 4.41
N TRP A 162 -8.26 -7.57 3.62
CA TRP A 162 -8.53 -6.79 2.39
C TRP A 162 -9.04 -7.69 1.26
N GLY A 163 -9.35 -8.95 1.59
CA GLY A 163 -9.96 -9.94 0.75
C GLY A 163 -9.03 -11.11 0.48
N THR A 164 -9.57 -12.32 0.46
CA THR A 164 -9.12 -13.40 -0.43
C THR A 164 -9.49 -13.12 -1.89
N ILE A 165 -10.43 -12.18 -2.09
CA ILE A 165 -10.97 -11.79 -3.39
C ILE A 165 -9.93 -11.26 -4.39
N TRP A 166 -8.76 -10.80 -3.91
CA TRP A 166 -7.69 -10.34 -4.79
C TRP A 166 -7.25 -11.41 -5.78
N GLN A 167 -7.33 -12.69 -5.40
CA GLN A 167 -7.01 -13.82 -6.27
C GLN A 167 -7.93 -13.87 -7.48
N TYR A 168 -9.15 -13.38 -7.35
CA TYR A 168 -10.19 -13.37 -8.38
C TYR A 168 -10.34 -12.00 -9.06
N HIS A 169 -9.56 -10.98 -8.67
CA HIS A 169 -9.66 -9.65 -9.31
C HIS A 169 -9.40 -9.71 -10.82
N HIS A 170 -8.50 -10.57 -11.25
CA HIS A 170 -8.20 -10.76 -12.67
C HIS A 170 -9.41 -11.28 -13.47
N THR A 171 -10.30 -12.08 -12.86
CA THR A 171 -11.48 -12.61 -13.57
C THR A 171 -12.58 -11.56 -13.74
N ARG A 172 -12.55 -10.48 -12.95
CA ARG A 172 -13.51 -9.36 -13.01
C ARG A 172 -13.14 -8.28 -14.04
N ILE A 173 -12.05 -8.49 -14.79
CA ILE A 173 -11.66 -7.57 -15.87
C ILE A 173 -12.68 -7.66 -17.00
N PRO A 174 -13.30 -6.55 -17.46
CA PRO A 174 -14.18 -6.56 -18.63
C PRO A 174 -13.40 -6.97 -19.87
N ASP A 175 -14.01 -7.70 -20.80
CA ASP A 175 -13.35 -8.14 -22.04
C ASP A 175 -12.94 -6.98 -22.96
N THR A 176 -13.52 -5.79 -22.75
CA THR A 176 -13.21 -4.56 -23.48
C THR A 176 -12.00 -3.80 -22.92
N LEU A 177 -11.44 -4.21 -21.77
CA LEU A 177 -10.35 -3.47 -21.16
C LEU A 177 -9.06 -3.63 -21.98
N THR A 178 -8.43 -2.50 -22.29
CA THR A 178 -7.16 -2.44 -22.99
C THR A 178 -6.18 -1.53 -22.24
N LEU A 179 -4.89 -1.81 -22.38
CA LEU A 179 -3.83 -0.98 -21.84
C LEU A 179 -2.83 -0.67 -22.94
N THR A 180 -2.81 0.59 -23.39
CA THR A 180 -1.76 1.12 -24.26
C THR A 180 -0.85 2.03 -23.44
N ALA A 181 0.46 1.80 -23.51
CA ALA A 181 1.44 2.60 -22.80
C ALA A 181 2.80 2.59 -23.50
N ASP A 182 3.50 3.71 -23.39
CA ASP A 182 4.91 3.80 -23.79
C ASP A 182 5.81 3.26 -22.68
N ARG A 183 6.78 2.42 -23.07
CA ARG A 183 7.75 1.79 -22.17
C ARG A 183 9.15 2.32 -22.44
N PHE A 184 9.79 2.84 -21.39
CA PHE A 184 11.11 3.46 -21.43
C PHE A 184 12.12 2.63 -20.63
N PRO A 185 13.36 2.46 -21.11
CA PRO A 185 14.40 1.79 -20.36
C PRO A 185 14.78 2.61 -19.13
N ARG A 186 14.91 1.93 -17.99
CA ARG A 186 15.48 2.48 -16.76
C ARG A 186 16.95 2.12 -16.74
N THR A 187 17.82 3.10 -16.77
CA THR A 187 19.27 2.88 -16.65
C THR A 187 19.78 3.37 -15.30
N ARG A 188 20.86 2.78 -14.82
CA ARG A 188 21.54 3.18 -13.59
C ARG A 188 23.04 3.24 -13.87
N ALA A 189 23.64 4.39 -13.57
CA ALA A 189 25.10 4.49 -13.49
C ALA A 189 25.57 3.80 -12.20
N ASP A 190 26.58 2.93 -12.30
CA ASP A 190 27.29 2.43 -11.12
C ASP A 190 28.36 3.49 -10.76
N PRO A 191 28.41 4.00 -9.53
CA PRO A 191 29.45 4.94 -9.12
C PRO A 191 30.88 4.41 -9.26
N ARG A 192 31.04 3.09 -9.38
CA ARG A 192 32.33 2.42 -9.59
C ARG A 192 32.71 2.31 -11.06
N ASP A 193 31.78 2.55 -11.98
CA ASP A 193 32.09 2.52 -13.40
C ASP A 193 32.91 3.78 -13.77
N ALA A 194 33.87 3.64 -14.68
CA ALA A 194 34.70 4.76 -15.14
C ALA A 194 33.86 5.90 -15.73
N ALA A 195 34.36 7.13 -15.66
CA ALA A 195 33.73 8.28 -16.32
C ALA A 195 33.51 7.97 -17.81
N GLY A 196 32.26 8.04 -18.27
CA GLY A 196 31.88 7.70 -19.66
C GLY A 196 31.39 6.27 -19.87
N ALA A 197 31.38 5.41 -18.86
CA ALA A 197 30.78 4.08 -18.96
C ALA A 197 29.28 4.17 -19.27
N ARG A 198 28.82 3.30 -20.19
CA ARG A 198 27.40 3.25 -20.56
C ARG A 198 26.57 2.83 -19.34
N PRO A 199 25.51 3.55 -18.99
CA PRO A 199 24.71 3.22 -17.82
C PRO A 199 24.02 1.87 -18.02
N ARG A 200 24.03 1.04 -16.98
CA ARG A 200 23.52 -0.34 -17.06
C ARG A 200 22.00 -0.33 -17.08
N HIS A 201 21.40 -1.14 -17.94
CA HIS A 201 19.96 -1.34 -17.95
C HIS A 201 19.52 -2.03 -16.65
N CYS A 202 18.59 -1.41 -15.90
CA CYS A 202 18.11 -1.88 -14.60
C CYS A 202 16.60 -2.13 -14.56
N GLY A 203 15.93 -2.12 -15.71
CA GLY A 203 14.51 -2.43 -15.86
C GLY A 203 13.79 -1.44 -16.76
N TRP A 204 12.47 -1.35 -16.61
CA TRP A 204 11.62 -0.54 -17.46
C TRP A 204 10.73 0.40 -16.63
N LEU A 205 10.27 1.47 -17.25
CA LEU A 205 9.25 2.39 -16.74
C LEU A 205 8.16 2.57 -17.80
N PHE A 206 6.92 2.75 -17.37
CA PHE A 206 5.83 3.20 -18.23
C PHE A 206 5.72 4.71 -18.18
N GLN A 207 5.42 5.36 -19.30
CA GLN A 207 4.89 6.71 -19.28
C GLN A 207 3.41 6.65 -18.94
N CYS A 208 3.01 7.34 -17.86
CA CYS A 208 1.62 7.39 -17.46
C CYS A 208 0.80 8.14 -18.52
N PRO A 209 -0.25 7.52 -19.10
CA PRO A 209 -1.10 8.20 -20.08
C PRO A 209 -1.89 9.36 -19.45
N GLY A 210 -2.01 9.36 -18.11
CA GLY A 210 -2.44 10.50 -17.31
C GLY A 210 -3.94 10.80 -17.37
N ARG A 211 -4.40 11.58 -16.39
CA ARG A 211 -5.63 12.36 -16.52
C ARG A 211 -5.26 13.76 -17.04
N PRO A 212 -6.16 14.44 -17.77
CA PRO A 212 -5.99 15.86 -18.08
C PRO A 212 -5.75 16.66 -16.79
N ILE A 213 -4.74 17.53 -16.78
CA ILE A 213 -4.26 18.22 -15.58
C ILE A 213 -5.32 19.18 -14.96
N GLY A 214 -6.40 19.49 -15.67
CA GLY A 214 -7.54 20.29 -15.15
C GLY A 214 -8.54 19.55 -14.25
N ALA A 215 -8.50 18.21 -14.16
CA ALA A 215 -9.47 17.45 -13.34
C ALA A 215 -9.13 17.41 -11.84
N ARG A 216 -8.15 18.21 -11.37
CA ARG A 216 -7.67 18.20 -9.98
C ARG A 216 -8.63 18.96 -9.05
N ARG A 217 -9.65 18.28 -8.50
CA ARG A 217 -10.24 18.73 -7.23
C ARG A 217 -9.24 18.48 -6.10
N GLY A 218 -8.53 19.53 -5.70
CA GLY A 218 -7.61 19.57 -4.55
C GLY A 218 -6.21 19.02 -4.84
N SER A 219 -5.19 19.87 -4.70
CA SER A 219 -3.78 19.50 -4.75
C SER A 219 -3.41 18.56 -3.59
N PRO A 220 -2.60 17.50 -3.80
CA PRO A 220 -2.05 16.72 -2.70
C PRO A 220 -0.90 17.47 -2.01
N PRO A 221 -0.69 17.30 -0.69
CA PRO A 221 0.50 17.79 -0.01
C PRO A 221 1.74 17.02 -0.47
N THR A 222 2.84 17.76 -0.60
CA THR A 222 4.18 17.34 -1.02
C THR A 222 4.91 16.58 0.09
N SER A 223 4.49 15.36 0.42
CA SER A 223 5.30 14.50 1.30
C SER A 223 4.92 13.01 1.22
N ASP A 224 5.36 12.34 0.16
CA ASP A 224 5.59 10.88 0.23
C ASP A 224 6.82 10.54 -0.62
N ARG A 225 7.97 10.42 0.04
CA ARG A 225 9.20 9.88 -0.56
C ARG A 225 9.06 8.37 -0.70
N ALA A 226 8.80 7.88 -1.91
CA ALA A 226 9.22 6.56 -2.34
C ALA A 226 9.31 6.45 -3.88
N ASN A 227 10.54 6.39 -4.39
CA ASN A 227 10.94 5.94 -5.74
C ASN A 227 10.63 6.81 -6.97
N ASP A 228 10.35 8.09 -6.82
CA ASP A 228 10.38 9.01 -7.96
C ASP A 228 11.85 9.34 -8.30
N ALA A 229 12.45 8.55 -9.20
CA ALA A 229 13.63 9.01 -9.91
C ALA A 229 13.15 10.06 -10.92
N ILE A 230 13.34 11.34 -10.58
CA ILE A 230 13.36 12.40 -11.57
C ILE A 230 14.64 12.14 -12.38
N LEU A 231 14.52 11.41 -13.50
CA LEU A 231 15.60 11.35 -14.47
C LEU A 231 15.77 12.75 -15.07
N PRO A 232 17.00 13.22 -15.32
CA PRO A 232 17.19 14.42 -16.12
C PRO A 232 16.53 14.19 -17.48
N SER A 233 15.83 15.21 -17.98
CA SER A 233 15.37 15.25 -19.36
C SER A 233 16.53 14.85 -20.29
N PRO A 234 16.29 14.04 -21.33
CA PRO A 234 17.37 13.62 -22.23
C PRO A 234 17.93 14.87 -22.92
N LEU A 235 19.16 15.25 -22.57
CA LEU A 235 19.95 16.25 -23.28
C LEU A 235 20.75 15.57 -24.40
N GLY A 236 20.67 16.15 -25.60
CA GLY A 236 21.54 15.80 -26.73
C GLY A 236 20.79 15.27 -27.96
N ALA A 237 19.77 15.98 -28.43
CA ALA A 237 19.32 15.86 -29.82
C ALA A 237 19.43 17.24 -30.45
N ASP A 238 20.19 17.32 -31.54
CA ASP A 238 20.41 18.54 -32.32
C ASP A 238 19.08 19.27 -32.57
N ALA A 239 19.12 20.58 -32.38
CA ALA A 239 18.06 21.51 -32.69
C ALA A 239 17.83 21.57 -34.22
N ARG A 240 17.22 20.53 -34.79
CA ARG A 240 16.45 20.64 -36.03
C ARG A 240 14.99 20.68 -35.66
N SER A 241 14.44 21.89 -35.78
CA SER A 241 13.02 22.21 -36.00
C SER A 241 12.11 20.97 -36.05
N THR A 242 11.66 20.52 -34.87
CA THR A 242 10.44 19.73 -34.78
C THR A 242 9.34 20.74 -34.54
N GLN A 243 8.57 21.03 -35.58
CA GLN A 243 7.28 21.71 -35.46
C GLN A 243 6.50 20.99 -34.36
N ARG A 244 6.41 21.62 -33.18
CA ARG A 244 5.40 21.28 -32.19
C ARG A 244 4.06 21.60 -32.85
N VAL A 245 3.37 20.58 -33.32
CA VAL A 245 1.94 20.67 -33.57
C VAL A 245 1.32 21.03 -32.22
N GLU A 246 0.88 22.29 -32.07
CA GLU A 246 0.05 22.73 -30.96
C GLU A 246 -1.30 22.00 -31.07
N THR A 247 -1.36 20.78 -30.54
CA THR A 247 -2.64 20.14 -30.27
C THR A 247 -3.19 20.75 -28.99
N ASP A 248 -4.39 21.32 -29.04
CA ASP A 248 -5.18 21.88 -27.92
C ASP A 248 -5.49 20.88 -26.77
N GLU A 249 -4.81 19.74 -26.69
CA GLU A 249 -5.00 18.77 -25.62
C GLU A 249 -4.37 19.26 -24.31
N ALA A 250 -5.23 19.46 -23.30
CA ALA A 250 -4.81 19.78 -21.95
C ALA A 250 -3.69 18.84 -21.47
N PRO A 251 -2.63 19.36 -20.82
CA PRO A 251 -1.46 18.57 -20.49
C PRO A 251 -1.84 17.36 -19.62
N ARG A 252 -1.27 16.19 -19.92
CA ARG A 252 -1.48 14.92 -19.21
C ARG A 252 -0.34 14.64 -18.23
N CYS A 253 -0.54 13.72 -17.30
CA CYS A 253 0.44 13.43 -16.22
C CYS A 253 1.86 13.09 -16.72
N SER A 254 2.00 12.30 -17.79
CA SER A 254 3.26 11.90 -18.46
C SER A 254 4.43 11.40 -17.59
N ARG A 255 4.20 11.13 -16.30
CA ARG A 255 5.22 10.64 -15.36
C ARG A 255 5.71 9.25 -15.75
N LEU A 256 7.02 9.05 -15.72
CA LEU A 256 7.64 7.74 -15.83
C LEU A 256 7.47 6.96 -14.52
N VAL A 257 6.80 5.81 -14.56
CA VAL A 257 6.43 5.03 -13.38
C VAL A 257 6.69 3.55 -13.59
N SER A 258 7.11 2.86 -12.54
CA SER A 258 7.34 1.40 -12.60
C SER A 258 6.06 0.58 -12.71
N ARG A 259 4.90 1.18 -12.42
CA ARG A 259 3.60 0.50 -12.31
C ARG A 259 2.46 1.39 -12.77
N LEU A 260 1.55 0.79 -13.51
CA LEU A 260 0.22 1.33 -13.77
C LEU A 260 -0.82 0.46 -13.07
N TYR A 261 -1.91 1.09 -12.66
CA TYR A 261 -2.94 0.49 -11.82
C TYR A 261 -4.31 0.68 -12.43
N CYS A 262 -5.20 -0.28 -12.22
CA CYS A 262 -6.62 -0.17 -12.53
C CYS A 262 -7.41 -0.56 -11.27
N PRO A 263 -7.94 0.42 -10.51
CA PRO A 263 -8.85 0.16 -9.39
C PRO A 263 -10.07 -0.64 -9.85
N LEU A 264 -10.41 -1.70 -9.13
CA LEU A 264 -11.65 -2.44 -9.38
C LEU A 264 -12.74 -2.01 -8.40
N PRO A 265 -14.03 -2.06 -8.81
CA PRO A 265 -15.13 -1.94 -7.88
C PRO A 265 -15.05 -3.07 -6.88
N VAL A 266 -15.25 -2.72 -5.61
CA VAL A 266 -15.32 -3.68 -4.54
C VAL A 266 -16.77 -3.92 -4.20
N THR A 267 -17.12 -5.19 -4.07
CA THR A 267 -18.41 -5.60 -3.52
C THR A 267 -18.43 -5.15 -2.06
N THR A 268 -19.15 -4.07 -1.78
CA THR A 268 -19.33 -3.55 -0.41
C THR A 268 -20.58 -4.14 0.22
N LEU A 269 -20.71 -4.06 1.54
CA LEU A 269 -21.94 -4.34 2.27
C LEU A 269 -23.12 -3.57 1.69
N ALA A 270 -22.92 -2.34 1.21
CA ALA A 270 -23.98 -1.59 0.53
C ALA A 270 -24.46 -2.27 -0.76
N HIS A 271 -23.61 -3.00 -1.49
CA HIS A 271 -24.04 -3.81 -2.64
C HIS A 271 -24.84 -5.04 -2.19
N LEU A 272 -24.48 -5.65 -1.07
CA LEU A 272 -25.23 -6.77 -0.49
C LEU A 272 -26.60 -6.32 0.09
N LEU A 273 -26.71 -5.05 0.48
CA LEU A 273 -27.91 -4.43 1.02
C LEU A 273 -28.68 -3.60 -0.03
N ALA A 274 -28.25 -3.61 -1.29
CA ALA A 274 -28.81 -2.73 -2.34
C ALA A 274 -30.28 -3.03 -2.66
N ASP A 275 -30.79 -4.18 -2.25
CA ASP A 275 -32.20 -4.57 -2.35
C ASP A 275 -33.04 -4.11 -1.15
N ASP A 276 -32.50 -3.31 -0.22
CA ASP A 276 -33.23 -2.78 0.94
C ASP A 276 -33.91 -1.43 0.59
N PRO A 277 -35.24 -1.39 0.35
CA PRO A 277 -35.97 -0.19 -0.04
C PRO A 277 -36.06 0.86 1.08
N LEU A 278 -35.66 0.52 2.32
CA LEU A 278 -35.78 1.37 3.50
C LEU A 278 -34.51 2.19 3.79
N LEU A 279 -33.46 2.05 2.99
CA LEU A 279 -32.29 2.92 3.10
C LEU A 279 -32.61 4.29 2.50
N PRO A 280 -32.63 5.39 3.30
CA PRO A 280 -33.14 6.70 2.89
C PRO A 280 -32.09 7.49 2.09
N PHE A 281 -31.41 6.84 1.15
CA PHE A 281 -30.50 7.51 0.24
C PHE A 281 -31.29 7.94 -0.99
N PRO A 282 -31.60 9.24 -1.16
CA PRO A 282 -32.32 9.71 -2.35
C PRO A 282 -31.49 9.30 -3.56
N SER A 283 -32.07 8.50 -4.45
CA SER A 283 -31.41 7.96 -5.65
C SER A 283 -30.98 9.11 -6.57
N PRO A 284 -29.70 9.50 -6.63
CA PRO A 284 -29.20 10.34 -7.69
C PRO A 284 -28.91 9.43 -8.89
N ALA A 285 -28.88 10.00 -10.09
CA ALA A 285 -28.55 9.27 -11.32
C ALA A 285 -27.31 8.36 -11.11
N PRO A 286 -27.30 7.13 -11.67
CA PRO A 286 -26.28 6.10 -11.38
C PRO A 286 -24.82 6.51 -11.64
N GLN A 287 -24.59 7.62 -12.35
CA GLN A 287 -23.26 8.13 -12.68
C GLN A 287 -22.66 9.05 -11.60
N SER A 288 -23.47 9.57 -10.67
CA SER A 288 -23.05 10.47 -9.59
C SER A 288 -23.10 9.85 -8.19
N ARG A 289 -23.47 8.56 -8.07
CA ARG A 289 -23.47 7.83 -6.80
C ARG A 289 -22.02 7.56 -6.34
N PRO A 290 -21.63 7.94 -5.12
CA PRO A 290 -20.39 7.46 -4.48
C PRO A 290 -20.36 5.93 -4.27
N ASP A 291 -21.54 5.31 -4.38
CA ASP A 291 -21.84 3.89 -4.16
C ASP A 291 -22.40 3.21 -5.42
N ALA A 292 -22.43 3.91 -6.56
CA ALA A 292 -22.46 3.19 -7.83
C ALA A 292 -21.20 2.33 -7.89
N PRO A 293 -21.29 1.08 -8.40
CA PRO A 293 -20.10 0.27 -8.61
C PRO A 293 -19.11 1.15 -9.35
N CYS A 294 -17.98 1.43 -8.69
CA CYS A 294 -16.93 2.28 -9.23
C CYS A 294 -16.67 1.75 -10.64
N ARG A 295 -17.10 2.48 -11.69
CA ARG A 295 -16.90 1.99 -13.07
C ARG A 295 -15.42 1.67 -13.16
N ILE A 296 -15.12 0.42 -13.53
CA ILE A 296 -13.73 0.00 -13.74
C ILE A 296 -13.14 1.07 -14.64
N PRO A 297 -12.13 1.82 -14.18
CA PRO A 297 -11.60 2.89 -15.00
C PRO A 297 -11.17 2.30 -16.32
N ASP A 298 -11.59 2.92 -17.42
CA ASP A 298 -11.29 2.44 -18.78
C ASP A 298 -9.79 2.48 -19.12
N ALA A 299 -8.94 2.91 -18.17
CA ALA A 299 -7.51 3.05 -18.34
C ALA A 299 -6.73 2.67 -17.08
N PHE A 300 -5.54 2.10 -17.28
CA PHE A 300 -4.54 1.99 -16.23
C PHE A 300 -3.76 3.28 -16.10
N LEU A 301 -3.69 3.84 -14.89
CA LEU A 301 -2.94 5.06 -14.62
C LEU A 301 -1.93 4.87 -13.49
N CYS A 302 -1.04 5.84 -13.31
CA CYS A 302 -0.12 5.80 -12.19
C CYS A 302 -0.83 5.96 -10.84
N HIS A 303 -0.14 5.58 -9.76
CA HIS A 303 -0.70 5.64 -8.40
C HIS A 303 -1.15 7.06 -8.00
N HIS A 304 -0.47 8.09 -8.48
CA HIS A 304 -0.82 9.49 -8.23
C HIS A 304 -2.14 9.89 -8.92
N CYS A 305 -2.32 9.50 -10.18
CA CYS A 305 -3.55 9.80 -10.94
C CYS A 305 -4.77 9.12 -10.33
N HIS A 306 -4.63 7.87 -9.87
CA HIS A 306 -5.69 7.16 -9.15
C HIS A 306 -5.79 7.53 -7.66
N ARG A 307 -4.84 8.31 -7.13
CA ARG A 307 -4.73 8.62 -5.69
C ARG A 307 -4.77 7.37 -4.79
N ILE A 308 -4.11 6.29 -5.24
CA ILE A 308 -4.13 4.98 -4.55
C ILE A 308 -3.55 5.12 -3.14
N ARG A 309 -4.21 4.49 -2.17
CA ARG A 309 -3.74 4.42 -0.78
C ARG A 309 -3.24 3.02 -0.43
N TYR A 310 -2.13 2.99 0.31
CA TYR A 310 -1.60 1.76 0.89
C TYR A 310 -2.07 1.68 2.32
N PHE A 311 -2.92 0.69 2.60
CA PHE A 311 -3.41 0.47 3.94
C PHE A 311 -2.66 -0.66 4.61
N THR A 312 -2.33 -0.45 5.88
CA THR A 312 -1.81 -1.46 6.79
C THR A 312 -2.87 -1.79 7.81
N LEU A 313 -2.97 -3.04 8.26
CA LEU A 313 -3.95 -3.43 9.28
C LEU A 313 -3.49 -3.08 10.70
N ASP A 314 -3.03 -1.85 10.90
CA ASP A 314 -2.63 -1.32 12.20
C ASP A 314 -3.87 -0.87 13.00
N ARG A 315 -3.67 0.07 13.94
CA ARG A 315 -4.73 0.62 14.80
C ARG A 315 -5.81 1.33 13.98
N GLU A 316 -5.43 2.04 12.92
CA GLU A 316 -6.36 2.77 12.05
C GLU A 316 -6.81 1.92 10.86
N GLY A 317 -5.98 0.93 10.48
CA GLY A 317 -6.26 -0.03 9.43
C GLY A 317 -7.61 -0.72 9.53
N TRP A 318 -8.06 -1.05 10.75
CA TRP A 318 -9.40 -1.63 10.96
C TRP A 318 -10.50 -0.68 10.48
N ASN A 319 -10.42 0.57 10.93
CA ASN A 319 -11.41 1.57 10.60
C ASN A 319 -11.39 1.87 9.10
N HIS A 320 -10.22 1.93 8.48
CA HIS A 320 -10.11 2.04 7.03
C HIS A 320 -10.78 0.87 6.33
N PHE A 321 -10.51 -0.37 6.74
CA PHE A 321 -11.14 -1.55 6.17
C PHE A 321 -12.67 -1.50 6.28
N VAL A 322 -13.18 -1.32 7.51
CA VAL A 322 -14.62 -1.25 7.78
C VAL A 322 -15.28 -0.10 7.01
N THR A 323 -14.63 1.06 6.97
CA THR A 323 -15.13 2.21 6.20
C THR A 323 -15.32 1.84 4.74
N HIS A 324 -14.32 1.21 4.12
CA HIS A 324 -14.42 0.84 2.71
C HIS A 324 -15.43 -0.27 2.45
N ILE A 325 -15.40 -1.35 3.22
CA ILE A 325 -16.30 -2.48 2.99
C ILE A 325 -17.75 -2.12 3.28
N SER A 326 -18.01 -1.17 4.18
CA SER A 326 -19.36 -0.67 4.47
C SER A 326 -19.76 0.55 3.64
N ALA A 327 -18.92 1.03 2.72
CA ALA A 327 -19.13 2.29 2.00
C ALA A 327 -19.46 3.48 2.94
N GLY A 328 -18.80 3.54 4.09
CA GLY A 328 -18.96 4.61 5.09
C GLY A 328 -20.14 4.42 6.05
N LEU A 329 -20.91 3.33 5.92
CA LEU A 329 -22.06 3.04 6.76
C LEU A 329 -21.70 2.58 8.17
N LEU A 330 -20.49 2.04 8.38
CA LEU A 330 -20.02 1.57 9.68
C LEU A 330 -18.68 2.23 10.04
N PHE A 331 -18.38 2.30 11.33
CA PHE A 331 -17.08 2.69 11.87
C PHE A 331 -16.34 1.47 12.41
N GLY A 332 -15.01 1.54 12.39
CA GLY A 332 -14.17 0.45 12.89
C GLY A 332 -14.42 0.11 14.36
N HIS A 333 -14.83 1.07 15.19
CA HIS A 333 -15.12 0.81 16.60
C HIS A 333 -16.50 0.13 16.81
N GLU A 334 -17.38 0.17 15.81
CA GLU A 334 -18.72 -0.44 15.87
C GLU A 334 -18.70 -1.91 15.45
N VAL A 335 -17.70 -2.28 14.65
CA VAL A 335 -17.50 -3.64 14.18
C VAL A 335 -16.43 -4.28 15.04
N PRO A 336 -16.76 -5.26 15.89
CA PRO A 336 -15.76 -5.97 16.68
C PRO A 336 -14.79 -6.65 15.73
N ARG A 337 -13.49 -6.53 16.01
CA ARG A 337 -12.47 -7.17 15.20
C ARG A 337 -12.46 -8.67 15.52
N PRO A 338 -12.60 -9.57 14.51
CA PRO A 338 -12.54 -11.01 14.69
C PRO A 338 -11.27 -11.46 15.43
N ALA A 339 -11.38 -12.50 16.27
CA ALA A 339 -10.25 -13.04 17.02
C ALA A 339 -9.19 -13.65 16.08
N SER A 340 -9.64 -14.18 14.95
CA SER A 340 -8.82 -14.67 13.84
C SER A 340 -7.98 -13.57 13.15
N LEU A 341 -8.27 -12.29 13.38
CA LEU A 341 -7.55 -11.15 12.80
C LEU A 341 -6.94 -10.26 13.91
N PRO A 342 -6.00 -10.76 14.71
CA PRO A 342 -5.48 -10.02 15.86
C PRO A 342 -4.75 -8.74 15.44
N HIS A 343 -4.62 -7.80 16.38
CA HIS A 343 -3.82 -6.59 16.18
C HIS A 343 -2.33 -6.96 16.12
N ILE A 344 -1.80 -7.09 14.90
CA ILE A 344 -0.36 -7.34 14.71
C ILE A 344 0.37 -6.00 14.72
N ARG A 345 1.06 -5.70 15.82
CA ARG A 345 2.04 -4.61 15.85
C ARG A 345 3.25 -5.01 15.01
N ARG A 346 3.45 -4.33 13.87
CA ARG A 346 4.60 -4.55 12.96
C ARG A 346 5.96 -4.41 13.65
N ARG A 347 6.03 -3.56 14.67
CA ARG A 347 7.19 -3.46 15.56
C ARG A 347 6.74 -3.91 16.92
N ARG A 348 7.46 -4.86 17.53
CA ARG A 348 7.28 -5.15 18.95
C ARG A 348 7.36 -3.82 19.69
N TYR A 349 6.45 -3.62 20.63
CA TYR A 349 6.53 -2.45 21.49
C TYR A 349 7.81 -2.56 22.29
N THR A 350 8.80 -1.74 21.94
CA THR A 350 9.98 -1.53 22.77
C THR A 350 9.62 -0.36 23.68
N PRO A 351 9.41 -0.58 24.99
CA PRO A 351 9.25 0.54 25.91
C PRO A 351 10.45 1.46 25.75
N ARG A 352 10.19 2.75 25.58
CA ARG A 352 11.27 3.73 25.61
C ARG A 352 11.77 3.77 27.04
N THR A 353 13.03 3.41 27.26
CA THR A 353 13.68 3.46 28.57
C THR A 353 14.24 4.84 28.89
N ARG A 354 14.35 5.73 27.89
CA ARG A 354 14.86 7.09 28.04
C ARG A 354 13.93 8.10 27.38
N LEU A 355 13.90 9.29 27.96
CA LEU A 355 13.26 10.45 27.39
C LEU A 355 13.99 10.90 26.12
N SER A 356 13.24 11.40 25.14
CA SER A 356 13.86 12.09 24.00
C SER A 356 14.49 13.40 24.50
N PRO A 357 15.61 13.88 23.92
CA PRO A 357 16.27 15.12 24.35
C PRO A 357 15.30 16.31 24.49
N ARG A 358 14.32 16.42 23.59
CA ARG A 358 13.30 17.48 23.64
C ARG A 358 12.33 17.37 24.82
N ARG A 359 12.00 16.15 25.25
CA ARG A 359 11.12 15.92 26.42
C ARG A 359 11.86 16.15 27.72
N ASP A 360 13.15 15.82 27.75
CA ASP A 360 14.04 16.12 28.88
C ASP A 360 14.20 17.64 29.08
N GLN A 361 14.33 18.42 28.01
CA GLN A 361 14.26 19.89 28.08
C GLN A 361 12.93 20.39 28.64
N VAL A 362 11.80 19.88 28.14
CA VAL A 362 10.46 20.25 28.64
C VAL A 362 10.29 19.87 30.11
N GLU A 363 10.81 18.72 30.53
CA GLU A 363 10.77 18.26 31.92
C GLU A 363 11.55 19.21 32.84
N ARG A 364 12.79 19.58 32.48
CA ARG A 364 13.59 20.51 33.28
C ARG A 364 12.89 21.86 33.47
N LEU A 365 12.36 22.44 32.39
CA LEU A 365 11.63 23.71 32.47
C LEU A 365 10.32 23.57 33.27
N LEU A 366 9.64 22.42 33.16
CA LEU A 366 8.42 22.15 33.92
C LEU A 366 8.68 22.03 35.43
N LEU A 367 9.82 21.44 35.82
CA LEU A 367 10.25 21.31 37.21
C LEU A 367 10.76 22.63 37.79
N GLN A 368 11.33 23.51 36.96
CA GLN A 368 11.66 24.90 37.32
C GLN A 368 10.41 25.77 37.55
N GLY A 369 9.20 25.21 37.39
CA GLY A 369 7.96 25.90 37.70
C GLY A 369 7.38 26.72 36.55
N LEU A 370 8.00 26.74 35.36
CA LEU A 370 7.51 27.49 34.21
C LEU A 370 6.12 27.00 33.78
N THR A 371 5.30 27.95 33.33
CA THR A 371 4.00 27.67 32.72
C THR A 371 4.19 27.13 31.30
N TYR A 372 3.14 26.48 30.77
CA TYR A 372 3.24 25.87 29.43
C TYR A 372 3.48 26.90 28.33
N ASN A 373 2.99 28.13 28.49
CA ASN A 373 3.26 29.25 27.59
C ASN A 373 4.74 29.66 27.65
N GLN A 374 5.29 29.83 28.85
CA GLN A 374 6.71 30.17 29.01
C GLN A 374 7.64 29.08 28.48
N ILE A 375 7.27 27.79 28.63
CA ILE A 375 8.02 26.67 28.04
C ILE A 375 7.92 26.71 26.50
N ALA A 376 6.74 27.03 25.97
CA ALA A 376 6.52 27.19 24.54
C ALA A 376 7.41 28.30 23.97
N ASP A 377 7.42 29.47 24.60
CA ASP A 377 8.22 30.62 24.19
C ASP A 377 9.73 30.33 24.32
N SER A 378 10.17 29.76 25.45
CA SER A 378 11.57 29.42 25.70
C SER A 378 12.13 28.40 24.71
N LEU A 379 11.31 27.46 24.24
CA LEU A 379 11.73 26.42 23.31
C LEU A 379 11.39 26.74 21.84
N GLY A 380 10.68 27.82 21.55
CA GLY A 380 10.17 28.12 20.20
C GLY A 380 9.18 27.04 19.70
N LEU A 381 8.29 26.57 20.57
CA LEU A 381 7.26 25.56 20.27
C LEU A 381 5.87 26.14 20.40
N ALA A 382 4.89 25.61 19.66
CA ALA A 382 3.49 25.90 19.93
C ALA A 382 3.04 25.30 21.28
N TYR A 383 2.13 25.96 21.99
CA TYR A 383 1.52 25.47 23.24
C TYR A 383 1.01 24.02 23.14
N SER A 384 0.32 23.70 22.04
CA SER A 384 -0.20 22.35 21.77
C SER A 384 0.89 21.29 21.73
N THR A 385 2.09 21.64 21.24
CA THR A 385 3.26 20.77 21.20
C THR A 385 3.80 20.53 22.61
N VAL A 386 3.91 21.58 23.43
CA VAL A 386 4.33 21.48 24.84
C VAL A 386 3.34 20.64 25.64
N HIS A 387 2.04 20.90 25.52
CA HIS A 387 0.99 20.11 26.16
C HIS A 387 1.10 18.61 25.80
N ALA A 388 1.34 18.30 24.52
CA ALA A 388 1.54 16.93 24.06
C ALA A 388 2.86 16.30 24.55
N HIS A 389 3.90 17.09 24.84
CA HIS A 389 5.12 16.61 25.50
C HIS A 389 4.85 16.27 26.96
N ILE A 390 4.19 17.15 27.70
CA ILE A 390 3.89 16.98 29.13
C ILE A 390 2.96 15.80 29.37
N LYS A 391 1.90 15.62 28.57
CA LYS A 391 1.03 14.43 28.66
C LYS A 391 1.81 13.12 28.49
N ARG A 392 2.86 13.13 27.65
CA ARG A 392 3.74 11.97 27.46
C ARG A 392 4.76 11.81 28.59
N LEU A 393 5.21 12.89 29.21
CA LEU A 393 6.04 12.86 30.44
C LEU A 393 5.27 12.21 31.58
N TYR A 394 4.05 12.68 31.85
CA TYR A 394 3.17 12.13 32.86
C TYR A 394 2.91 10.64 32.66
N LYS A 395 2.63 10.24 31.42
CA LYS A 395 2.50 8.82 31.07
C LYS A 395 3.80 8.02 31.22
N PHE A 396 4.96 8.63 30.97
CA PHE A 396 6.26 7.97 31.09
C PHE A 396 6.61 7.67 32.54
N TYR A 397 6.37 8.63 33.44
CA TYR A 397 6.59 8.48 34.88
C TYR A 397 5.40 7.89 35.65
N ASN A 398 4.30 7.56 34.95
CA ASN A 398 3.04 7.09 35.53
C ASN A 398 2.46 8.04 36.61
N VAL A 399 2.55 9.34 36.37
CA VAL A 399 2.01 10.41 37.23
C VAL A 399 0.88 11.16 36.52
N HIS A 400 0.05 11.85 37.30
CA HIS A 400 -1.12 12.58 36.81
C HIS A 400 -0.98 14.10 37.01
N SER A 401 0.06 14.58 37.70
CA SER A 401 0.25 16.01 37.97
C SER A 401 1.71 16.44 38.03
N ARG A 402 1.94 17.75 37.87
CA ARG A 402 3.26 18.37 38.05
C ARG A 402 3.82 18.15 39.45
N ARG A 403 2.96 18.21 40.48
CA ARG A 403 3.37 17.98 41.87
C ARG A 403 3.88 16.55 42.08
N GLN A 404 3.19 15.56 41.52
CA GLN A 404 3.64 14.17 41.57
C GLN A 404 4.96 13.96 40.80
N LEU A 405 5.14 14.65 39.67
CA LEU A 405 6.39 14.61 38.91
C LEU A 405 7.55 15.25 39.69
N ALA A 406 7.33 16.39 40.35
CA ALA A 406 8.32 17.05 41.19
C ALA A 406 8.72 16.18 42.39
N ALA A 407 7.72 15.59 43.08
CA ALA A 407 7.95 14.70 44.21
C ALA A 407 8.80 13.46 43.84
N LEU A 408 8.62 12.90 42.64
CA LEU A 408 9.46 11.79 42.16
C LEU A 408 10.91 12.19 41.89
N ASN A 409 11.16 13.45 41.53
CA ASN A 409 12.50 13.96 41.22
C ASN A 409 13.22 14.59 42.44
N GLU A 410 12.49 14.88 43.52
CA GLU A 410 13.03 15.41 44.79
C GLU A 410 13.49 14.31 45.77
N LEU A 411 13.16 13.04 45.52
CA LEU A 411 13.65 11.91 46.32
C LEU A 411 15.10 11.55 45.93
N PRO A 412 16.05 11.46 46.89
CA PRO A 412 17.42 11.04 46.61
C PRO A 412 17.41 9.61 46.02
N SER A 413 18.09 9.44 44.90
CA SER A 413 18.03 8.27 44.02
C SER A 413 18.21 6.93 44.74
N THR A 414 17.10 6.32 45.11
CA THR A 414 16.96 4.91 45.48
C THR A 414 15.76 4.29 44.76
N HIS A 415 15.70 4.44 43.43
CA HIS A 415 14.85 3.57 42.62
C HIS A 415 15.71 2.67 41.72
N PRO A 416 15.49 1.34 41.80
CA PRO A 416 16.18 0.40 40.94
C PRO A 416 15.73 0.62 39.51
N SER A 417 16.70 0.57 38.59
CA SER A 417 16.48 0.27 37.18
C SER A 417 15.36 -0.78 37.03
N PRO A 418 14.39 -0.63 36.10
CA PRO A 418 13.29 -1.57 35.97
C PRO A 418 13.86 -2.98 35.74
N ARG A 419 13.68 -3.83 36.75
CA ARG A 419 14.23 -5.18 36.82
C ARG A 419 13.82 -6.00 35.60
N ALA A 420 14.79 -6.79 35.14
CA ALA A 420 14.58 -7.94 34.28
C ALA A 420 13.50 -8.84 34.88
N GLY A 421 12.45 -9.11 34.09
CA GLY A 421 11.41 -10.07 34.43
C GLY A 421 11.77 -11.44 33.86
N GLU A 422 11.84 -12.40 34.78
CA GLU A 422 12.20 -13.79 34.61
C GLU A 422 11.43 -14.52 33.49
N SER A 423 12.21 -15.27 32.72
CA SER A 423 11.78 -16.48 32.05
C SER A 423 11.39 -17.54 33.09
N GLY A 424 10.08 -17.73 33.29
CA GLY A 424 9.57 -18.91 33.99
C GLY A 424 9.87 -20.18 33.18
N ARG A 425 10.83 -20.97 33.66
CA ARG A 425 10.92 -22.41 33.35
C ARG A 425 9.79 -23.10 34.10
N VAL A 426 8.86 -23.68 33.36
CA VAL A 426 8.03 -24.78 33.88
C VAL A 426 8.84 -26.05 33.72
N LEU A 427 9.29 -26.60 34.84
CA LEU A 427 9.65 -28.01 34.97
C LEU A 427 8.33 -28.76 35.22
N GLU A 428 7.89 -29.56 34.25
CA GLU A 428 7.00 -30.69 34.50
C GLU A 428 7.85 -31.95 34.56
N ALA A 429 7.88 -32.56 35.73
CA ALA A 429 8.16 -33.98 35.92
C ALA A 429 6.96 -34.54 36.69
N GLY A 430 6.28 -35.50 36.06
CA GLY A 430 5.05 -36.15 36.51
C GLY A 430 4.50 -36.97 35.37
#